data_AF-A0A6I5I1A2-F1
#
_entry.id   AF-A0A6I5I1A2-F1
#
_cell.length_a   1.000
_cell.length_b   1.000
_cell.length_c   1.000
_cell.angle_alpha   90.00
_cell.angle_beta   90.00
_cell.angle_gamma   90.00
#
_symmetry.space_group_name_H-M   'P 1'
#
loop_
_entity.id
_entity.type
_entity.pdbx_description
1 polymer ?
#
loop_
_entity_poly.entity_id
_entity_poly.type
_entity_poly.pdbx_seq_one_letter_code
_entity_poly.pdbx_strand_id
1 'polypeptide(L)'
;MPKPYPTEFREDVVRVARNREPGVTLEQIAADFGVHPITLSKWLRRADTDKGGAKPATASGESAELREARKHIRLLEQENEVLRRAAAYLSQANLPSK
;
A
#
# COMPACT_ATOMS: atom_id res chain seq x y z
N MET A 1 -3.00 -25.22 -16.71
CA MET A 1 -3.41 -23.86 -16.28
C MET A 1 -4.13 -23.20 -17.46
N PRO A 2 -5.27 -22.54 -17.27
CA PRO A 2 -5.93 -21.82 -18.37
C PRO A 2 -4.99 -20.73 -18.91
N LYS A 3 -5.02 -20.52 -20.23
CA LYS A 3 -4.20 -19.48 -20.88
C LYS A 3 -4.64 -18.10 -20.37
N PRO A 4 -3.73 -17.26 -19.88
CA PRO A 4 -4.06 -15.90 -19.49
C PRO A 4 -4.67 -15.11 -20.65
N TYR A 5 -5.58 -14.18 -20.35
CA TYR A 5 -6.08 -13.22 -21.32
C TYR A 5 -4.91 -12.40 -21.91
N PRO A 6 -4.91 -12.12 -23.22
CA PRO A 6 -3.94 -11.21 -23.82
C PRO A 6 -3.91 -9.85 -23.12
N THR A 7 -2.74 -9.23 -23.05
CA THR A 7 -2.57 -7.92 -22.40
C THR A 7 -3.43 -6.84 -23.06
N GLU A 8 -3.43 -6.80 -24.40
CA GLU A 8 -4.21 -5.85 -25.19
C GLU A 8 -5.71 -5.98 -24.91
N PHE A 9 -6.22 -7.21 -24.88
CA PHE A 9 -7.62 -7.48 -24.53
C PHE A 9 -7.97 -6.95 -23.14
N ARG A 10 -7.12 -7.19 -22.14
CA ARG A 10 -7.34 -6.65 -20.78
C ARG A 10 -7.37 -5.13 -20.78
N GLU A 11 -6.45 -4.48 -21.49
CA GLU A 11 -6.34 -3.02 -21.55
C GLU A 11 -7.56 -2.38 -22.22
N ASP A 12 -8.04 -2.99 -23.30
CA ASP A 12 -9.26 -2.55 -23.99
C ASP A 12 -10.50 -2.68 -23.12
N VAL A 13 -10.67 -3.82 -22.45
CA VAL A 13 -11.82 -4.03 -21.54
C VAL A 13 -11.76 -3.04 -20.36
N VAL A 14 -10.57 -2.78 -19.80
CA VAL A 14 -10.39 -1.77 -18.74
C VAL A 14 -10.71 -0.36 -19.23
N ARG A 15 -10.34 -0.02 -20.47
CA ARG A 15 -10.64 1.27 -21.10
C ARG A 15 -12.15 1.46 -21.28
N VAL A 16 -12.85 0.43 -21.77
CA VAL A 16 -14.31 0.46 -21.89
C VAL A 16 -14.99 0.59 -20.53
N ALA A 17 -14.54 -0.16 -19.52
CA ALA A 17 -15.09 -0.10 -18.17
C ALA A 17 -14.92 1.26 -17.47
N ARG A 18 -13.83 1.98 -17.77
CA ARG A 18 -13.57 3.34 -17.26
C ARG A 18 -14.40 4.41 -17.95
N ASN A 19 -14.63 4.26 -19.25
CA ASN A 19 -15.37 5.21 -20.08
C ASN A 19 -16.85 4.81 -20.25
N ARG A 20 -17.38 3.98 -19.35
CA ARG A 20 -18.75 3.49 -19.44
C ARG A 20 -19.76 4.63 -19.22
N GLU A 21 -20.87 4.58 -19.95
CA GLU A 21 -21.98 5.52 -19.79
C GLU A 21 -22.60 5.43 -18.39
N PRO A 22 -23.19 6.53 -17.86
CA PRO A 22 -23.96 6.50 -16.63
C PRO A 22 -25.07 5.44 -16.70
N GLY A 23 -25.11 4.53 -15.72
CA GLY A 23 -26.09 3.43 -15.67
C GLY A 23 -25.60 2.08 -16.20
N VAL A 24 -24.45 2.05 -16.90
CA VAL A 24 -23.81 0.77 -17.28
C VAL A 24 -23.02 0.21 -16.10
N THR A 25 -23.28 -1.05 -15.76
CA THR A 25 -22.62 -1.73 -14.63
C THR A 25 -21.37 -2.50 -15.07
N LEU A 26 -20.46 -2.79 -14.13
CA LEU A 26 -19.27 -3.59 -14.44
C LEU A 26 -19.65 -5.04 -14.78
N GLU A 27 -20.75 -5.54 -14.23
CA GLU A 27 -21.30 -6.86 -14.49
C GLU A 27 -21.75 -7.00 -15.94
N GLN A 28 -22.42 -5.97 -16.48
CA GLN A 28 -22.86 -5.95 -17.87
C GLN A 28 -21.67 -5.95 -18.83
N ILE A 29 -20.70 -5.08 -18.58
CA ILE A 29 -19.47 -5.01 -19.39
C ILE A 29 -18.71 -6.34 -19.32
N ALA A 30 -18.57 -6.92 -18.13
CA ALA A 30 -17.90 -8.20 -17.97
C ALA A 30 -18.60 -9.32 -18.75
N ALA A 31 -19.94 -9.37 -18.71
CA ALA A 31 -20.73 -10.32 -19.49
C ALA A 31 -20.54 -10.14 -21.00
N ASP A 32 -20.57 -8.90 -21.50
CA ASP A 32 -20.40 -8.57 -22.92
C ASP A 32 -19.04 -9.04 -23.47
N PHE A 33 -17.99 -8.97 -22.64
CA PHE A 33 -16.64 -9.42 -23.00
C PHE A 33 -16.34 -10.88 -22.61
N GLY A 34 -17.32 -11.61 -22.05
CA GLY A 34 -17.13 -13.00 -21.60
C GLY A 34 -16.15 -13.15 -20.43
N VAL A 35 -15.97 -12.10 -19.64
CA VAL A 35 -15.08 -12.06 -18.48
C VAL A 35 -15.90 -12.14 -17.19
N HIS A 36 -15.37 -12.82 -16.18
CA HIS A 36 -16.02 -12.83 -14.86
C HIS A 36 -15.96 -11.42 -14.22
N PRO A 37 -17.04 -10.87 -13.63
CA PRO A 37 -17.04 -9.51 -13.06
C PRO A 37 -15.92 -9.24 -12.05
N ILE A 38 -15.63 -10.21 -11.17
CA ILE A 38 -14.50 -10.14 -10.23
C ILE A 38 -13.14 -9.96 -10.95
N THR A 39 -12.95 -10.58 -12.10
CA THR A 39 -11.71 -10.46 -12.90
C THR A 39 -11.57 -9.05 -13.47
N LEU A 40 -12.66 -8.48 -14.00
CA LEU A 40 -12.68 -7.09 -14.46
C LEU A 40 -12.38 -6.12 -13.31
N SER A 41 -13.00 -6.31 -12.14
CA SER A 41 -12.72 -5.50 -10.95
C SER A 41 -11.26 -5.57 -10.50
N LYS A 42 -10.61 -6.74 -10.62
CA LYS A 42 -9.17 -6.89 -10.34
C LYS A 42 -8.31 -6.13 -11.34
N TRP A 43 -8.68 -6.14 -12.63
CA TRP A 43 -7.95 -5.40 -13.66
C TRP A 43 -8.08 -3.89 -13.50
N LEU A 44 -9.26 -3.40 -13.14
CA LEU A 44 -9.48 -1.98 -12.81
C LEU A 44 -8.61 -1.55 -11.63
N ARG A 45 -8.65 -2.29 -10.52
CA ARG A 45 -7.80 -2.01 -9.35
C ARG A 45 -6.31 -1.98 -9.70
N ARG A 46 -5.84 -2.96 -10.47
CA ARG A 46 -4.44 -3.01 -10.94
C ARG A 46 -4.11 -1.81 -11.83
N ALA A 47 -5.01 -1.46 -12.75
CA ALA A 47 -4.82 -0.32 -13.63
C ALA A 47 -4.89 1.03 -12.88
N ASP A 48 -5.61 1.11 -11.76
CA ASP A 48 -5.64 2.28 -10.88
C ASP A 48 -4.32 2.40 -10.12
N THR A 49 -3.76 1.29 -9.62
CA THR A 49 -2.40 1.23 -9.06
C THR A 49 -1.34 1.59 -10.11
N ASP A 50 -1.45 1.08 -11.34
CA ASP A 50 -0.50 1.36 -12.42
C ASP A 50 -0.58 2.82 -12.89
N LYS A 51 -1.75 3.48 -12.84
CA LYS A 51 -1.91 4.92 -13.17
C LYS A 51 -1.62 5.87 -11.99
N GLY A 52 -1.79 5.41 -10.75
CA GLY A 52 -1.50 6.16 -9.52
C GLY A 52 -0.04 6.06 -9.04
N GLY A 53 0.80 5.30 -9.74
CA GLY A 53 2.20 5.07 -9.37
C GLY A 53 2.43 3.65 -8.87
N ALA A 54 3.24 2.94 -9.67
CA ALA A 54 4.02 1.74 -9.33
C ALA A 54 3.30 0.38 -9.28
N LYS A 55 3.37 -0.33 -10.41
CA LYS A 55 4.10 -1.61 -10.55
C LYS A 55 4.80 -2.04 -9.24
N PRO A 56 4.51 -3.22 -8.65
CA PRO A 56 5.29 -3.71 -7.52
C PRO A 56 6.64 -4.19 -8.05
N ALA A 57 7.63 -3.30 -8.10
CA ALA A 57 9.04 -3.65 -8.29
C ALA A 57 10.02 -2.73 -7.54
N THR A 58 9.61 -1.57 -7.04
CA THR A 58 10.50 -0.61 -6.34
C THR A 58 9.65 0.27 -5.40
N ALA A 59 9.48 0.07 -4.10
CA ALA A 59 10.38 -0.38 -3.04
C ALA A 59 11.67 0.45 -2.83
N SER A 60 11.85 1.62 -3.47
CA SER A 60 13.09 2.40 -3.27
C SER A 60 12.93 3.85 -2.81
N GLY A 61 12.00 4.64 -3.36
CA GLY A 61 11.85 6.07 -3.01
C GLY A 61 11.09 6.31 -1.71
N GLU A 62 9.78 6.04 -1.70
CA GLU A 62 8.96 6.07 -0.47
C GLU A 62 9.46 5.05 0.57
N SER A 63 10.12 3.97 0.14
CA SER A 63 10.78 3.04 1.06
C SER A 63 12.04 3.63 1.71
N ALA A 64 12.77 4.56 1.07
CA ALA A 64 13.91 5.22 1.69
C ALA A 64 13.46 6.17 2.78
N GLU A 65 12.50 7.04 2.48
CA GLU A 65 11.92 7.97 3.48
C GLU A 65 11.25 7.20 4.62
N LEU A 66 10.52 6.13 4.33
CA LEU A 66 9.89 5.29 5.35
C LEU A 66 10.92 4.48 6.16
N ARG A 67 12.05 4.07 5.56
CA ARG A 67 13.16 3.43 6.29
C ARG A 67 13.90 4.43 7.17
N GLU A 68 14.13 5.64 6.68
CA GLU A 68 14.77 6.72 7.42
C GLU A 68 13.89 7.17 8.58
N ALA A 69 12.59 7.36 8.35
CA ALA A 69 11.61 7.62 9.40
C ALA A 69 11.59 6.50 10.46
N ARG A 70 11.59 5.23 10.04
CA ARG A 70 11.66 4.09 10.98
C ARG A 70 12.97 4.04 11.78
N LYS A 71 14.10 4.38 11.17
CA LYS A 71 15.40 4.49 11.86
C LYS A 71 15.37 5.61 12.90
N HIS A 72 14.83 6.77 12.54
CA HIS A 72 14.72 7.92 13.42
C HIS A 72 13.79 7.62 14.61
N ILE A 73 12.63 7.01 14.37
CA ILE A 73 11.71 6.56 15.43
C ILE A 73 12.43 5.64 16.41
N ARG A 74 13.17 4.63 15.90
CA ARG A 74 13.91 3.69 16.75
C ARG A 74 14.98 4.37 17.60
N LEU A 75 15.70 5.35 17.04
CA LEU A 75 16.71 6.11 17.78
C LEU A 75 16.07 6.94 18.90
N LEU A 76 14.98 7.66 18.59
CA LEU A 76 14.25 8.45 19.57
C LEU A 76 13.65 7.60 20.69
N GLU A 77 13.16 6.40 20.37
CA GLU A 77 12.69 5.44 21.36
C GLU A 77 13.80 4.99 22.32
N GLN A 78 15.01 4.74 21.79
CA GLN A 78 16.18 4.38 22.60
C GLN A 78 16.64 5.52 23.50
N GLU A 79 16.71 6.74 22.95
CA GLU A 79 17.04 7.94 23.74
C GLU A 79 16.02 8.17 24.85
N ASN A 80 14.72 8.01 24.56
CA ASN A 80 13.67 8.09 25.57
C ASN A 80 13.87 7.05 26.68
N GLU A 81 14.19 5.81 26.32
CA GLU A 81 14.41 4.75 27.29
C GLU A 81 15.62 5.05 28.19
N VAL A 82 16.71 5.56 27.62
CA VAL A 82 17.89 6.01 28.39
C VAL A 82 17.50 7.15 29.34
N LEU A 83 16.77 8.15 28.86
CA LEU A 83 16.31 9.27 29.68
C LEU A 83 15.40 8.80 30.81
N ARG A 84 14.49 7.87 30.55
CA ARG A 84 13.63 7.28 31.60
C ARG A 84 14.44 6.54 32.65
N ARG A 85 15.44 5.75 32.25
CA ARG A 85 16.33 5.04 33.19
C ARG A 85 17.20 6.00 34.00
N ALA A 86 17.73 7.04 33.37
CA ALA A 86 18.49 8.08 34.06
C ALA A 86 17.61 8.82 35.07
N ALA A 87 16.37 9.18 34.69
CA ALA A 87 15.41 9.81 35.59
C ALA A 87 15.05 8.89 36.77
N ALA A 88 14.87 7.58 36.53
CA ALA A 88 14.60 6.60 37.57
C ALA A 88 15.80 6.39 38.51
N TYR A 89 17.03 6.39 37.97
CA TYR A 89 18.24 6.31 38.78
C TYR A 89 18.45 7.57 39.62
N LEU A 90 18.22 8.75 39.05
CA LEU A 90 18.33 10.02 39.76
C LEU A 90 17.23 10.18 40.82
N SER A 91 16.01 9.70 40.55
CA SER A 91 14.96 9.69 41.57
C SER A 91 15.25 8.70 42.70
N GLN A 92 15.90 7.57 42.41
CA GLN A 92 16.42 6.63 43.42
C GLN A 92 17.60 7.20 44.21
N ALA A 93 18.52 7.92 43.57
CA ALA A 93 19.66 8.57 44.22
C ALA A 93 19.25 9.73 45.14
N ASN A 94 18.08 10.33 44.89
CA ASN A 94 17.51 11.42 45.70
C ASN A 94 16.55 10.93 46.79
N LEU A 95 16.41 9.62 47.01
CA LEU A 95 15.70 9.08 48.17
C LEU A 95 16.64 9.11 49.39
N PRO A 96 16.25 9.75 50.51
CA PRO A 96 17.10 9.81 51.68
C PRO A 96 17.31 8.39 52.24
N SER A 97 18.58 8.00 52.41
CA SER A 97 18.92 6.77 53.13
C SER A 97 18.38 6.89 54.55
N LYS A 98 17.65 5.86 54.99
CA LYS A 98 17.11 5.77 56.35
C LYS A 98 18.21 5.50 57.37
#